data_AF-A0A7G8J743-F1
#
_entry.id   AF-A0A7G8J743-F1
#
_cell.length_a   1.000
_cell.length_b   1.000
_cell.length_c   1.000
_cell.angle_alpha   90.00
_cell.angle_beta   90.00
_cell.angle_gamma   90.00
#
_symmetry.space_group_name_H-M   'P 1'
#
loop_
_entity.id
_entity.type
_entity.pdbx_description
1 polymer ?
#
loop_
_entity_poly.entity_id
_entity_poly.type
_entity_poly.pdbx_seq_one_letter_code
_entity_poly.pdbx_strand_id
1 'polypeptide(L)'
;MPSTQSLRRREQRRSLPKPILERNDSVLEHLGLAHHAAIHQAARYPGEQDDLIQEGRVGLIHGVANFDPQRGFRISTYVLTRVNGQILHFRRDRQHALRIPWRLKDLHSKGVRLQAQRLQQGLEPLDEQGLAASLQVSPQRWREALIAHAFGHVESLDVAPSMQALEGELRCSLLDQIEDPSSMPVSLDEPTLLWLQDALKTLEPQQRCWLLARYVDNISIKDLALREKVQPGVLRQSIRAALSILRQAAQSSTAYPSVSHQVLKKPRSASPRRRPKRFATH
;
A
#
# COMPACT_ATOMS: atom_id res chain seq x y z
N MET A 1 12.87 20.73 -27.98
CA MET A 1 13.93 20.66 -26.94
C MET A 1 14.95 21.76 -27.21
N PRO A 2 15.41 22.52 -26.20
CA PRO A 2 16.46 23.52 -26.40
C PRO A 2 17.71 22.85 -26.98
N SER A 3 18.38 23.52 -27.92
CA SER A 3 19.61 22.98 -28.50
C SER A 3 20.69 22.83 -27.42
N THR A 4 21.53 21.80 -27.51
CA THR A 4 22.66 21.59 -26.58
C THR A 4 23.56 22.83 -26.48
N GLN A 5 23.71 23.58 -27.57
CA GLN A 5 24.41 24.86 -27.59
C GLN A 5 23.75 25.94 -26.72
N SER A 6 22.41 26.04 -26.71
CA SER A 6 21.70 26.99 -25.86
C SER A 6 21.87 26.66 -24.37
N LEU A 7 21.89 25.38 -24.02
CA LEU A 7 22.13 24.90 -22.65
C LEU A 7 23.58 25.19 -22.20
N ARG A 8 24.57 24.92 -23.05
CA ARG A 8 25.98 25.27 -22.76
C ARG A 8 26.16 26.75 -22.50
N ARG A 9 25.57 27.62 -23.33
CA ARG A 9 25.62 29.09 -23.12
C ARG A 9 25.01 29.51 -21.78
N ARG A 10 23.97 28.81 -21.31
CA ARG A 10 23.34 29.09 -20.01
C ARG A 10 24.20 28.61 -18.85
N GLU A 11 24.83 27.45 -18.95
CA GLU A 11 25.74 26.94 -17.91
C GLU A 11 26.99 27.82 -17.77
N GLN A 12 27.56 28.31 -18.87
CA GLN A 12 28.71 29.22 -18.85
C GLN A 12 28.46 30.54 -18.13
N ARG A 13 27.20 30.98 -18.02
CA ARG A 13 26.82 32.20 -17.29
C ARG A 13 26.73 31.99 -15.78
N ARG A 14 26.79 30.75 -15.29
CA ARG A 14 26.69 30.44 -13.87
C ARG A 14 28.08 30.45 -13.24
N SER A 15 28.22 31.13 -12.10
CA SER A 15 29.41 31.05 -11.26
C SER A 15 29.41 29.75 -10.46
N LEU A 16 29.85 28.64 -11.08
CA LEU A 16 29.97 27.33 -10.44
C LEU A 16 31.45 26.93 -10.27
N PRO A 17 31.77 26.11 -9.26
CA PRO A 17 33.09 25.50 -9.15
C PRO A 17 33.48 24.75 -10.43
N LYS A 18 34.76 24.84 -10.83
CA LYS A 18 35.33 24.13 -11.99
C LYS A 18 34.91 22.66 -12.13
N PRO A 19 34.95 21.81 -11.07
CA PRO A 19 34.58 20.40 -11.23
C PRO A 19 33.09 20.20 -11.59
N ILE A 20 32.21 21.11 -11.17
CA ILE A 20 30.78 21.05 -11.51
C ILE A 20 30.56 21.48 -12.97
N LEU A 21 31.30 22.49 -13.44
CA LEU A 21 31.26 22.91 -14.85
C LEU A 21 31.73 21.80 -15.79
N GLU A 22 32.88 21.19 -15.51
CA GLU A 22 33.43 20.08 -16.32
C GLU A 22 32.48 18.89 -16.37
N ARG A 23 31.88 18.52 -15.22
CA ARG A 23 30.84 17.49 -15.16
C ARG A 23 29.63 17.88 -16.01
N ASN A 24 29.12 19.11 -15.88
CA ASN A 24 27.95 19.55 -16.63
C ASN A 24 28.21 19.57 -18.14
N ASP A 25 29.38 20.01 -18.58
CA ASP A 25 29.77 20.00 -19.99
C ASP A 25 29.81 18.58 -20.56
N SER A 26 30.38 17.62 -19.81
CA SER A 26 30.40 16.20 -20.18
C SER A 26 28.98 15.60 -20.20
N VAL A 27 28.11 15.96 -19.25
CA VAL A 27 26.68 15.55 -19.29
C VAL A 27 26.00 16.09 -20.54
N LEU A 28 26.20 17.37 -20.88
CA LEU A 28 25.60 18.00 -22.06
C LEU A 28 26.06 17.36 -23.37
N GLU A 29 27.32 16.92 -23.45
CA GLU A 29 27.86 16.18 -24.59
C GLU A 29 27.20 14.82 -24.78
N HIS A 30 26.85 14.15 -23.69
CA HIS A 30 26.30 12.79 -23.71
C HIS A 30 24.78 12.69 -23.54
N LEU A 31 24.06 13.82 -23.58
CA LEU A 31 22.58 13.84 -23.46
C LEU A 31 21.88 12.93 -24.47
N GLY A 32 22.43 12.79 -25.68
CA GLY A 32 21.87 11.92 -26.71
C GLY A 32 21.84 10.44 -26.31
N LEU A 33 22.81 9.97 -25.50
CA LEU A 33 22.86 8.59 -25.03
C LEU A 33 21.70 8.28 -24.07
N ALA A 34 21.42 9.20 -23.14
CA ALA A 34 20.29 9.06 -22.22
C ALA A 34 18.96 9.00 -22.97
N HIS A 35 18.79 9.90 -23.96
CA HIS A 35 17.59 9.95 -24.78
C HIS A 35 17.39 8.67 -25.60
N HIS A 36 18.43 8.19 -26.28
CA HIS A 36 18.37 6.95 -27.06
C HIS A 36 18.08 5.73 -26.17
N ALA A 37 18.74 5.61 -25.03
CA ALA A 37 18.49 4.52 -24.08
C ALA A 37 17.04 4.52 -23.58
N ALA A 38 16.50 5.70 -23.25
CA ALA A 38 15.11 5.84 -22.82
C ALA A 38 14.11 5.46 -23.92
N ILE A 39 14.30 5.92 -25.16
CA ILE A 39 13.45 5.55 -26.30
C ILE A 39 13.47 4.04 -26.54
N HIS A 40 14.66 3.44 -26.53
CA HIS A 40 14.78 1.99 -26.71
C HIS A 40 14.06 1.18 -25.62
N GLN A 41 14.04 1.68 -24.37
CA GLN A 41 13.28 1.04 -23.28
C GLN A 41 11.77 1.27 -23.41
N ALA A 42 11.35 2.49 -23.81
CA ALA A 42 9.95 2.84 -24.04
C ALA A 42 9.32 2.01 -25.17
N ALA A 43 10.09 1.68 -26.21
CA ALA A 43 9.64 0.84 -27.31
C ALA A 43 9.23 -0.59 -26.88
N ARG A 44 9.77 -1.10 -25.75
CA ARG A 44 9.42 -2.42 -25.22
C ARG A 44 8.16 -2.40 -24.35
N TYR A 45 7.83 -1.26 -23.76
CA TYR A 45 6.73 -1.11 -22.80
C TYR A 45 6.12 0.29 -22.97
N PRO A 46 5.01 0.41 -23.70
CA PRO A 46 4.36 1.69 -23.95
C PRO A 46 3.93 2.36 -22.64
N GLY A 47 4.28 3.64 -22.47
CA GLY A 47 3.94 4.45 -21.28
C GLY A 47 5.14 5.20 -20.71
N GLU A 48 4.92 6.38 -20.16
CA GLU A 48 5.90 7.16 -19.37
C GLU A 48 7.20 7.55 -20.11
N GLN A 49 7.18 7.74 -21.44
CA GLN A 49 8.39 8.05 -22.23
C GLN A 49 9.16 9.28 -21.68
N ASP A 50 8.45 10.34 -21.34
CA ASP A 50 9.06 11.55 -20.79
C ASP A 50 9.74 11.27 -19.45
N ASP A 51 9.13 10.46 -18.58
CA ASP A 51 9.73 10.07 -17.30
C ASP A 51 10.97 9.21 -17.49
N LEU A 52 10.93 8.25 -18.43
CA LEU A 52 12.10 7.43 -18.78
C LEU A 52 13.25 8.29 -19.30
N ILE A 53 12.96 9.33 -20.08
CA ILE A 53 13.98 10.29 -20.54
C ILE A 53 14.56 11.06 -19.36
N GLN A 54 13.74 11.52 -18.42
CA GLN A 54 14.23 12.24 -17.25
C GLN A 54 15.08 11.34 -16.33
N GLU A 55 14.61 10.13 -16.05
CA GLU A 55 15.37 9.16 -15.26
C GLU A 55 16.66 8.73 -15.96
N GLY A 56 16.62 8.58 -17.29
CA GLY A 56 17.82 8.37 -18.09
C GLY A 56 18.83 9.50 -17.93
N ARG A 57 18.38 10.76 -17.92
CA ARG A 57 19.23 11.94 -17.67
C ARG A 57 19.77 11.96 -16.23
N VAL A 58 18.98 11.58 -15.24
CA VAL A 58 19.44 11.41 -13.85
C VAL A 58 20.54 10.34 -13.77
N GLY A 59 20.36 9.21 -14.45
CA GLY A 59 21.36 8.14 -14.54
C GLY A 59 22.65 8.59 -15.23
N LEU A 60 22.53 9.43 -16.27
CA LEU A 60 23.66 10.05 -16.97
C LEU A 60 24.46 10.97 -16.04
N ILE A 61 23.79 11.85 -15.29
CA ILE A 61 24.44 12.76 -14.33
C ILE A 61 25.24 11.98 -13.29
N HIS A 62 24.64 10.93 -12.71
CA HIS A 62 25.32 10.07 -11.74
C HIS A 62 26.43 9.24 -12.36
N GLY A 63 26.27 8.81 -13.61
CA GLY A 63 27.29 8.10 -14.37
C GLY A 63 28.52 8.97 -14.60
N VAL A 64 28.34 10.16 -15.15
CA VAL A 64 29.44 11.10 -15.41
C VAL A 64 30.14 11.52 -14.12
N ALA A 65 29.38 11.78 -13.03
CA ALA A 65 29.95 12.18 -11.74
C ALA A 65 30.87 11.10 -11.11
N ASN A 66 30.66 9.82 -11.44
CA ASN A 66 31.39 8.69 -10.88
C ASN A 66 32.27 7.99 -11.93
N PHE A 67 32.55 8.65 -13.07
CA PHE A 67 33.41 8.08 -14.10
C PHE A 67 34.87 8.34 -13.76
N ASP A 68 35.69 7.30 -13.87
CA ASP A 68 37.12 7.35 -13.62
C ASP A 68 37.87 7.07 -14.94
N PRO A 69 38.52 8.08 -15.54
CA PRO A 69 39.21 7.94 -16.82
C PRO A 69 40.46 7.04 -16.73
N GLN A 70 41.03 6.83 -15.54
CA GLN A 70 42.23 6.00 -15.38
C GLN A 70 41.99 4.51 -15.67
N ARG A 71 40.71 4.09 -15.68
CA ARG A 71 40.32 2.70 -15.95
C ARG A 71 40.38 2.31 -17.43
N GLY A 72 40.64 3.25 -18.35
CA GLY A 72 40.85 2.98 -19.78
C GLY A 72 39.57 2.69 -20.60
N PHE A 73 38.38 2.79 -20.01
CA PHE A 73 37.12 2.61 -20.73
C PHE A 73 36.60 3.93 -21.31
N ARG A 74 35.89 3.87 -22.43
CA ARG A 74 35.18 5.04 -22.97
C ARG A 74 34.03 5.43 -22.03
N ILE A 75 33.87 6.72 -21.79
CA ILE A 75 32.80 7.28 -20.94
C ILE A 75 31.40 6.85 -21.40
N SER A 76 31.17 6.79 -22.72
CA SER A 76 29.90 6.38 -23.31
C SER A 76 29.50 4.97 -22.90
N THR A 77 30.45 4.02 -22.92
CA THR A 77 30.23 2.63 -22.50
C THR A 77 29.83 2.56 -21.02
N TYR A 78 30.57 3.26 -20.16
CA TYR A 78 30.28 3.26 -18.72
C TYR A 78 28.93 3.89 -18.41
N VAL A 79 28.68 5.11 -18.91
CA VAL A 79 27.48 5.84 -18.57
C VAL A 79 26.22 5.18 -19.12
N LEU A 80 26.29 4.54 -20.29
CA LEU A 80 25.16 3.79 -20.85
C LEU A 80 24.67 2.68 -19.90
N THR A 81 25.58 1.97 -19.24
CA THR A 81 25.19 0.96 -18.23
C THR A 81 24.49 1.58 -17.03
N ARG A 82 24.94 2.76 -16.59
CA ARG A 82 24.36 3.52 -15.47
C ARG A 82 22.97 4.07 -15.80
N VAL A 83 22.82 4.61 -17.01
CA VAL A 83 21.53 5.09 -17.56
C VAL A 83 20.52 3.94 -17.60
N ASN A 84 20.89 2.80 -18.20
CA ASN A 84 20.02 1.64 -18.28
C ASN A 84 19.63 1.12 -16.89
N GLY A 85 20.59 1.04 -15.95
CA GLY A 85 20.32 0.67 -14.58
C GLY A 85 19.31 1.60 -13.90
N GLN A 86 19.49 2.92 -14.04
CA GLN A 86 18.58 3.91 -13.47
C GLN A 86 17.15 3.76 -14.01
N ILE A 87 17.00 3.62 -15.33
CA ILE A 87 15.70 3.43 -15.97
C ILE A 87 15.03 2.14 -15.48
N LEU A 88 15.78 1.03 -15.40
CA LEU A 88 15.26 -0.24 -14.89
C LEU A 88 14.85 -0.15 -13.43
N HIS A 89 15.61 0.57 -12.60
CA HIS A 89 15.25 0.82 -11.20
C HIS A 89 13.97 1.63 -11.07
N PHE A 90 13.83 2.71 -11.83
CA PHE A 90 12.61 3.52 -11.86
C PHE A 90 11.39 2.66 -12.19
N ARG A 91 11.45 1.89 -13.30
CA ARG A 91 10.35 1.03 -13.72
C ARG A 91 10.01 0.00 -12.66
N ARG A 92 11.01 -0.66 -12.09
CA ARG A 92 10.80 -1.68 -11.05
C ARG A 92 10.04 -1.12 -9.84
N ASP A 93 10.28 0.14 -9.49
CA ASP A 93 9.73 0.78 -8.31
C ASP A 93 8.39 1.50 -8.58
N ARG A 94 8.11 1.95 -9.81
CA ARG A 94 6.89 2.72 -10.17
C ARG A 94 5.91 2.06 -11.14
N GLN A 95 6.22 0.90 -11.72
CA GLN A 95 5.34 0.22 -12.67
C GLN A 95 3.95 -0.15 -12.11
N HIS A 96 3.77 -0.22 -10.80
CA HIS A 96 2.50 -0.59 -10.18
C HIS A 96 1.97 0.53 -9.32
N ALA A 97 0.65 0.72 -9.30
CA ALA A 97 -0.03 1.67 -8.44
C ALA A 97 0.31 1.46 -6.95
N LEU A 98 0.48 0.20 -6.54
CA LEU A 98 0.91 -0.17 -5.20
C LEU A 98 2.42 -0.48 -5.16
N ARG A 99 3.14 0.12 -4.21
CA ARG A 99 4.56 -0.15 -3.99
C ARG A 99 4.75 -1.53 -3.38
N ILE A 100 5.06 -2.51 -4.22
CA ILE A 100 5.36 -3.88 -3.80
C ILE A 100 6.87 -4.07 -3.57
N PRO A 101 7.30 -4.68 -2.46
CA PRO A 101 8.71 -4.99 -2.20
C PRO A 101 9.36 -5.83 -3.30
N TRP A 102 10.55 -5.42 -3.76
CA TRP A 102 11.31 -6.12 -4.80
C TRP A 102 11.47 -7.62 -4.56
N ARG A 103 11.77 -8.03 -3.32
CA ARG A 103 12.01 -9.44 -2.99
C ARG A 103 10.81 -10.33 -3.31
N LEU A 104 9.58 -9.80 -3.19
CA LEU A 104 8.36 -10.55 -3.53
C LEU A 104 8.16 -10.59 -5.05
N LYS A 105 8.40 -9.48 -5.77
CA LYS A 105 8.33 -9.44 -7.24
C LYS A 105 9.35 -10.39 -7.90
N ASP A 106 10.58 -10.38 -7.40
CA ASP A 106 11.66 -11.26 -7.86
C ASP A 106 11.34 -12.73 -7.61
N LEU A 107 10.82 -13.04 -6.42
CA LEU A 107 10.40 -14.40 -6.08
C LEU A 107 9.31 -14.89 -7.03
N HIS A 108 8.27 -14.08 -7.26
CA HIS A 108 7.21 -14.40 -8.22
C HIS A 108 7.77 -14.64 -9.63
N SER A 109 8.63 -13.72 -10.11
CA SER A 109 9.25 -13.82 -11.44
C SER A 109 10.12 -15.06 -11.60
N LYS A 110 10.84 -15.48 -10.55
CA LYS A 110 11.59 -16.74 -10.54
C LYS A 110 10.68 -17.96 -10.65
N GLY A 111 9.57 -17.97 -9.91
CA GLY A 111 8.59 -19.05 -10.00
C GLY A 111 7.96 -19.16 -11.39
N VAL A 112 7.59 -18.04 -12.00
CA VAL A 112 7.06 -18.01 -13.39
C VAL A 112 8.09 -18.54 -14.39
N ARG A 113 9.35 -18.10 -14.29
CA ARG A 113 10.43 -18.60 -15.16
C ARG A 113 10.66 -20.09 -14.99
N LEU A 114 10.63 -20.57 -13.75
CA LEU A 114 10.80 -21.99 -13.45
C LEU A 114 9.67 -22.83 -14.06
N GLN A 115 8.41 -22.39 -13.92
CA GLN A 115 7.28 -23.08 -14.58
C GLN A 115 7.41 -23.06 -16.09
N ALA A 116 7.75 -21.91 -16.69
CA ALA A 116 7.94 -21.82 -18.13
C ALA A 116 9.04 -22.76 -18.64
N GLN A 117 10.16 -22.87 -17.92
CA GLN A 117 11.25 -23.79 -18.24
C GLN A 117 10.81 -25.26 -18.17
N ARG A 118 10.00 -25.63 -17.16
CA ARG A 118 9.48 -27.00 -17.03
C ARG A 118 8.56 -27.38 -18.18
N LEU A 119 7.64 -26.48 -18.54
CA LEU A 119 6.74 -26.69 -19.67
C LEU A 119 7.52 -26.86 -20.97
N GLN A 120 8.58 -26.07 -21.18
CA GLN A 120 9.47 -26.23 -22.34
C GLN A 120 10.21 -27.58 -22.36
N GLN A 121 10.45 -28.18 -21.20
CA GLN A 121 11.06 -29.50 -21.05
C GLN A 121 10.03 -30.65 -21.14
N GLY A 122 8.75 -30.36 -21.39
CA GLY A 122 7.68 -31.36 -21.40
C GLY A 122 7.34 -31.94 -20.03
N LEU A 123 7.75 -31.26 -18.95
CA LEU A 123 7.46 -31.67 -17.58
C LEU A 123 6.16 -31.02 -17.10
N GLU A 124 5.40 -31.75 -16.30
CA GLU A 124 4.20 -31.23 -15.63
C GLU A 124 4.55 -30.00 -14.75
N PRO A 125 3.64 -29.00 -14.69
CA PRO A 125 3.81 -27.84 -13.84
C PRO A 125 3.83 -28.26 -12.36
N LEU A 126 4.63 -27.56 -11.56
CA LEU A 126 4.69 -27.81 -10.11
C LEU A 126 3.51 -27.16 -9.40
N ASP A 127 2.97 -27.85 -8.39
CA ASP A 127 2.03 -27.25 -7.44
C ASP A 127 2.72 -26.16 -6.59
N GLU A 128 1.93 -25.34 -5.88
CA GLU A 128 2.45 -24.29 -4.99
C GLU A 128 3.54 -24.79 -4.03
N GLN A 129 3.37 -26.00 -3.48
CA GLN A 129 4.33 -26.59 -2.55
C GLN A 129 5.63 -26.99 -3.26
N GLY A 130 5.53 -27.58 -4.46
CA GLY A 130 6.68 -27.94 -5.29
C GLY A 130 7.44 -26.71 -5.78
N LEU A 131 6.73 -25.64 -6.13
CA LEU A 131 7.32 -24.34 -6.46
C LEU A 131 8.06 -23.74 -5.26
N ALA A 132 7.44 -23.72 -4.08
CA ALA A 132 8.10 -23.21 -2.88
C ALA A 132 9.36 -24.01 -2.53
N ALA A 133 9.30 -25.34 -2.62
CA ALA A 133 10.44 -26.22 -2.38
C ALA A 133 11.58 -26.00 -3.38
N SER A 134 11.27 -25.95 -4.68
CA SER A 134 12.27 -25.70 -5.74
C SER A 134 12.92 -24.32 -5.63
N LEU A 135 12.17 -23.31 -5.18
CA LEU A 135 12.66 -21.95 -4.95
C LEU A 135 13.33 -21.77 -3.57
N GLN A 136 13.39 -22.83 -2.75
CA GLN A 136 13.98 -22.84 -1.40
C GLN A 136 13.35 -21.79 -0.46
N VAL A 137 12.03 -21.61 -0.53
CA VAL A 137 11.26 -20.69 0.31
C VAL A 137 10.12 -21.43 1.02
N SER A 138 9.60 -20.85 2.10
CA SER A 138 8.40 -21.39 2.73
C SER A 138 7.17 -21.24 1.82
N PRO A 139 6.18 -22.16 1.87
CA PRO A 139 4.96 -22.05 1.08
C PRO A 139 4.17 -20.77 1.42
N GLN A 140 4.22 -20.32 2.67
CA GLN A 140 3.64 -19.04 3.07
C GLN A 140 4.30 -17.85 2.36
N ARG A 141 5.63 -17.88 2.23
CA ARG A 141 6.37 -16.81 1.54
C ARG A 141 6.09 -16.78 0.05
N TRP A 142 5.90 -17.95 -0.57
CA TRP A 142 5.45 -18.04 -1.96
C TRP A 142 4.05 -17.44 -2.14
N ARG A 143 3.10 -17.78 -1.26
CA ARG A 143 1.76 -17.18 -1.28
C ARG A 143 1.77 -15.67 -1.10
N GLU A 144 2.61 -15.13 -0.23
CA GLU A 144 2.79 -13.68 -0.11
C GLU A 144 3.23 -13.05 -1.43
N ALA A 145 4.10 -13.72 -2.20
CA ALA A 145 4.52 -13.23 -3.51
C ALA A 145 3.41 -13.30 -4.56
N LEU A 146 2.58 -14.36 -4.56
CA LEU A 146 1.39 -14.48 -5.40
C LEU A 146 0.38 -13.37 -5.10
N ILE A 147 0.05 -13.19 -3.82
CA ILE A 147 -0.87 -12.14 -3.35
C ILE A 147 -0.34 -10.75 -3.74
N ALA A 148 0.95 -10.51 -3.51
CA ALA A 148 1.58 -9.24 -3.87
C ALA A 148 1.57 -8.99 -5.38
N HIS A 149 1.73 -10.03 -6.20
CA HIS A 149 1.61 -9.90 -7.66
C HIS A 149 0.18 -9.56 -8.08
N ALA A 150 -0.82 -10.27 -7.53
CA ALA A 150 -2.24 -10.02 -7.80
C ALA A 150 -2.63 -8.56 -7.48
N PHE A 151 -2.25 -8.05 -6.31
CA PHE A 151 -2.49 -6.64 -5.95
C PHE A 151 -1.70 -5.62 -6.79
N GLY A 152 -0.69 -6.06 -7.53
CA GLY A 152 0.04 -5.20 -8.46
C GLY A 152 -0.76 -4.83 -9.71
N HIS A 153 -1.78 -5.61 -10.04
CA HIS A 153 -2.69 -5.35 -11.15
C HIS A 153 -3.95 -4.70 -10.58
N VAL A 154 -4.03 -3.38 -10.69
CA VAL A 154 -5.19 -2.59 -10.28
C VAL A 154 -5.96 -2.24 -11.54
N GLU A 155 -7.27 -2.48 -11.51
CA GLU A 155 -8.18 -2.05 -12.58
C GLU A 155 -8.75 -0.67 -12.25
N SER A 156 -9.03 0.12 -13.29
CA SER A 156 -9.68 1.41 -13.09
C SER A 156 -11.17 1.18 -12.79
N LEU A 157 -11.69 1.89 -11.78
CA LEU A 157 -13.10 1.83 -11.41
C LEU A 157 -14.02 2.45 -12.48
N ASP A 158 -13.44 3.25 -13.37
CA ASP A 158 -14.15 3.85 -14.52
C ASP A 158 -14.31 2.86 -15.68
N VAL A 159 -13.71 1.67 -15.61
CA VAL A 159 -13.89 0.64 -16.63
C VAL A 159 -15.34 0.17 -16.56
N ALA A 160 -16.06 0.30 -17.67
CA ALA A 160 -17.30 -0.43 -17.86
C ALA A 160 -16.93 -1.88 -18.23
N PRO A 161 -17.24 -2.89 -17.39
CA PRO A 161 -16.98 -4.26 -17.76
C PRO A 161 -17.73 -4.55 -19.05
N SER A 162 -17.08 -5.28 -19.96
CA SER A 162 -17.64 -5.64 -21.27
C SER A 162 -18.73 -6.70 -21.10
N MET A 163 -19.82 -6.35 -20.44
CA MET A 163 -21.08 -7.05 -20.55
C MET A 163 -21.84 -6.43 -21.72
N GLN A 164 -22.47 -7.28 -22.50
CA GLN A 164 -23.25 -7.02 -23.70
C GLN A 164 -24.30 -5.92 -23.46
N ALA A 165 -23.89 -4.65 -23.47
CA ALA A 165 -24.82 -3.54 -23.46
C ALA A 165 -25.50 -3.54 -24.83
N LEU A 166 -26.75 -4.01 -24.88
CA LEU A 166 -27.63 -3.82 -26.01
C LEU A 166 -27.74 -2.30 -26.27
N GLU A 167 -27.87 -1.92 -27.54
CA GLU A 167 -28.02 -0.51 -27.93
C GLU A 167 -29.16 0.14 -27.13
N GLY A 168 -28.81 1.04 -26.20
CA GLY A 168 -29.74 1.77 -25.34
C GLY A 168 -29.49 1.64 -23.84
N GLU A 169 -28.66 0.69 -23.38
CA GLU A 169 -28.34 0.57 -21.95
C GLU A 169 -27.17 1.48 -21.52
N LEU A 170 -27.38 2.21 -20.43
CA LEU A 170 -26.34 2.98 -19.76
C LEU A 170 -25.22 2.03 -19.34
N ARG A 171 -24.00 2.28 -19.82
CA ARG A 171 -22.81 1.55 -19.36
C ARG A 171 -22.55 1.92 -17.90
N CYS A 172 -22.89 1.03 -16.97
CA CYS A 172 -22.51 1.17 -15.57
C CYS A 172 -21.01 0.90 -15.40
N SER A 173 -20.31 1.78 -14.71
CA SER A 173 -18.90 1.60 -14.38
C SER A 173 -18.72 0.52 -13.31
N LEU A 174 -17.50 0.02 -13.12
CA LEU A 174 -17.19 -0.83 -11.96
C LEU A 174 -17.50 -0.12 -10.64
N LEU A 175 -17.31 1.20 -10.57
CA LEU A 175 -17.63 1.99 -9.38
C LEU A 175 -19.10 1.87 -8.98
N ASP A 176 -20.01 1.90 -9.96
CA ASP A 176 -21.46 1.85 -9.72
C ASP A 176 -21.93 0.47 -9.24
N GLN A 177 -21.12 -0.58 -9.45
CA GLN A 177 -21.41 -1.95 -9.03
C GLN A 177 -20.89 -2.27 -7.63
N ILE A 178 -20.00 -1.43 -7.08
CA ILE A 178 -19.41 -1.65 -5.76
C ILE A 178 -20.33 -1.06 -4.70
N GLU A 179 -20.89 -1.93 -3.86
CA GLU A 179 -21.66 -1.52 -2.68
C GLU A 179 -20.73 -0.96 -1.59
N ASP A 180 -21.14 0.12 -0.93
CA ASP A 180 -20.43 0.63 0.24
C ASP A 180 -20.76 -0.24 1.47
N PRO A 181 -19.79 -0.97 2.04
CA PRO A 181 -20.01 -1.78 3.25
C PRO A 181 -20.42 -0.95 4.47
N SER A 182 -20.20 0.37 4.44
CA SER A 182 -20.64 1.31 5.48
C SER A 182 -22.11 1.69 5.34
N SER A 183 -22.68 1.57 4.13
CA SER A 183 -24.10 1.79 3.86
C SER A 183 -24.95 0.56 4.21
N MET A 184 -24.33 -0.60 4.40
CA MET A 184 -25.02 -1.76 4.94
C MET A 184 -25.39 -1.43 6.38
N PRO A 185 -26.69 -1.33 6.73
CA PRO A 185 -27.07 -1.21 8.11
C PRO A 185 -26.43 -2.40 8.84
N VAL A 186 -25.70 -2.14 9.92
CA VAL A 186 -25.29 -3.19 10.84
C VAL A 186 -26.59 -3.88 11.24
N SER A 187 -26.88 -5.02 10.61
CA SER A 187 -28.02 -5.85 11.00
C SER A 187 -27.69 -6.40 12.37
N LEU A 188 -27.91 -5.59 13.39
CA LEU A 188 -28.38 -6.15 14.64
C LEU A 188 -29.75 -6.67 14.25
N ASP A 189 -29.85 -7.99 14.09
CA ASP A 189 -31.12 -8.63 13.76
C ASP A 189 -32.20 -8.02 14.65
N GLU A 190 -33.32 -7.58 14.07
CA GLU A 190 -34.45 -6.98 14.77
C GLU A 190 -34.80 -7.67 16.12
N PRO A 191 -34.77 -9.02 16.24
CA PRO A 191 -34.92 -9.70 17.53
C PRO A 191 -33.83 -9.41 18.57
N THR A 192 -32.58 -9.21 18.15
CA THR A 192 -31.44 -8.90 19.03
C THR A 192 -31.57 -7.49 19.61
N LEU A 193 -32.03 -6.53 18.80
CA LEU A 193 -32.31 -5.18 19.26
C LEU A 193 -33.49 -5.16 20.24
N LEU A 194 -34.56 -5.88 19.93
CA LEU A 194 -35.74 -5.97 20.80
C LEU A 194 -35.39 -6.61 22.14
N TRP A 195 -34.63 -7.72 22.11
CA TRP A 195 -34.10 -8.35 23.32
C TRP A 195 -33.24 -7.38 24.14
N LEU A 196 -32.32 -6.65 23.50
CA LEU A 196 -31.44 -5.73 24.21
C LEU A 196 -32.24 -4.59 24.86
N GLN A 197 -33.25 -4.06 24.17
CA GLN A 197 -34.13 -3.03 24.73
C GLN A 197 -34.88 -3.54 25.96
N ASP A 198 -35.38 -4.78 25.94
CA ASP A 198 -36.06 -5.37 27.09
C ASP A 198 -35.09 -5.72 28.22
N ALA A 199 -33.91 -6.24 27.91
CA ALA A 199 -32.86 -6.50 28.88
C ALA A 199 -32.34 -5.20 29.53
N LEU A 200 -32.33 -4.08 28.81
CA LEU A 200 -31.98 -2.79 29.40
C LEU A 200 -33.06 -2.25 30.35
N LYS A 201 -34.34 -2.65 30.19
CA LYS A 201 -35.42 -2.25 31.10
C LYS A 201 -35.33 -2.96 32.46
N THR A 202 -34.69 -4.13 32.55
CA THR A 202 -34.53 -4.85 33.82
C THR A 202 -33.43 -4.27 34.72
N LEU A 203 -32.55 -3.44 34.17
CA LEU A 203 -31.51 -2.75 34.92
C LEU A 203 -32.09 -1.60 35.76
N GLU A 204 -31.41 -1.29 36.87
CA GLU A 204 -31.69 -0.10 37.65
C GLU A 204 -31.60 1.17 36.77
N PRO A 205 -32.56 2.12 36.87
CA PRO A 205 -32.63 3.27 35.98
C PRO A 205 -31.33 4.08 35.90
N GLN A 206 -30.64 4.24 37.03
CA GLN A 206 -29.39 4.98 37.12
C GLN A 206 -28.22 4.25 36.45
N GLN A 207 -28.14 2.91 36.62
CA GLN A 207 -27.12 2.09 35.97
C GLN A 207 -27.28 2.07 34.45
N ARG A 208 -28.53 2.00 33.97
CA ARG A 208 -28.87 2.07 32.55
C ARG A 208 -28.39 3.39 31.94
N CYS A 209 -28.68 4.52 32.59
CA CYS A 209 -28.25 5.84 32.12
C CYS A 209 -26.72 5.94 32.02
N TRP A 210 -25.98 5.48 33.03
CA TRP A 210 -24.51 5.50 33.00
C TRP A 210 -23.93 4.58 31.93
N LEU A 211 -24.55 3.44 31.66
CA LEU A 211 -24.12 2.51 30.62
C LEU A 211 -24.34 3.11 29.22
N LEU A 212 -25.51 3.71 28.97
CA LEU A 212 -25.81 4.38 27.70
C LEU A 212 -24.88 5.58 27.47
N ALA A 213 -24.71 6.45 28.48
CA ALA A 213 -23.81 7.59 28.39
C ALA A 213 -22.34 7.18 28.14
N ARG A 214 -21.94 5.98 28.59
CA ARG A 214 -20.59 5.45 28.34
C ARG A 214 -20.40 4.90 26.93
N TYR A 215 -21.37 4.13 26.43
CA TYR A 215 -21.22 3.33 25.21
C TYR A 215 -21.91 3.92 23.97
N VAL A 216 -23.00 4.66 24.15
CA VAL A 216 -23.71 5.37 23.07
C VAL A 216 -23.13 6.77 22.92
N ASP A 217 -23.11 7.55 24.00
CA ASP A 217 -22.64 8.94 23.96
C ASP A 217 -21.09 9.06 24.03
N ASN A 218 -20.38 7.93 24.15
CA ASN A 218 -18.93 7.85 24.22
C ASN A 218 -18.25 8.71 25.31
N ILE A 219 -18.98 9.10 26.37
CA ILE A 219 -18.45 9.94 27.45
C ILE A 219 -17.38 9.17 28.25
N SER A 220 -16.30 9.85 28.64
CA SER A 220 -15.25 9.24 29.45
C SER A 220 -15.72 9.01 30.90
N ILE A 221 -15.17 8.00 31.58
CA ILE A 221 -15.54 7.70 32.98
C ILE A 221 -15.24 8.87 33.91
N LYS A 222 -14.21 9.68 33.60
CA LYS A 222 -13.85 10.86 34.40
C LYS A 222 -14.88 11.98 34.25
N ASP A 223 -15.29 12.25 33.01
CA ASP A 223 -16.24 13.33 32.71
C ASP A 223 -17.65 12.96 33.18
N LEU A 224 -18.01 11.67 33.08
CA LEU A 224 -19.28 11.15 33.57
C LEU A 224 -19.34 11.18 35.11
N ALA A 225 -18.25 10.85 35.79
CA ALA A 225 -18.14 10.98 37.25
C ALA A 225 -18.29 12.43 37.72
N LEU A 226 -17.72 13.39 36.96
CA LEU A 226 -17.82 14.82 37.26
C LEU A 226 -19.24 15.36 37.04
N ARG A 227 -19.89 14.95 35.94
CA ARG A 227 -21.28 15.32 35.61
C ARG A 227 -22.27 14.85 36.67
N GLU A 228 -22.14 13.60 37.11
CA GLU A 228 -23.07 12.95 38.03
C GLU A 228 -22.70 13.16 39.51
N LYS A 229 -21.56 13.81 39.79
CA LYS A 229 -21.01 14.04 41.14
C LYS A 229 -20.79 12.74 41.94
N VAL A 230 -20.34 11.68 41.27
CA VAL A 230 -20.07 10.36 41.86
C VAL A 230 -18.59 10.00 41.73
N GLN A 231 -18.06 9.22 42.68
CA GLN A 231 -16.69 8.74 42.61
C GLN A 231 -16.46 7.80 41.40
N PRO A 232 -15.37 7.96 40.62
CA PRO A 232 -15.11 7.14 39.43
C PRO A 232 -15.05 5.62 39.70
N GLY A 233 -14.71 5.22 40.92
CA GLY A 233 -14.70 3.81 41.34
C GLY A 233 -16.09 3.19 41.39
N VAL A 234 -17.05 3.90 41.98
CA VAL A 234 -18.46 3.49 42.06
C VAL A 234 -19.06 3.33 40.66
N LEU A 235 -18.74 4.28 39.77
CA LEU A 235 -19.22 4.24 38.38
C LEU A 235 -18.68 3.04 37.58
N ARG A 236 -17.41 2.68 37.78
CA ARG A 236 -16.83 1.47 37.18
C ARG A 236 -17.47 0.21 37.71
N GLN A 237 -17.76 0.17 39.01
CA GLN A 237 -18.39 -0.96 39.66
C GLN A 237 -19.83 -1.15 39.18
N SER A 238 -20.62 -0.07 39.10
CA SER A 238 -22.00 -0.13 38.63
C SER A 238 -22.09 -0.53 37.15
N ILE A 239 -21.23 0.02 36.28
CA ILE A 239 -21.20 -0.38 34.86
C ILE A 239 -20.80 -1.86 34.73
N ARG A 240 -19.84 -2.34 35.52
CA ARG A 240 -19.48 -3.77 35.53
C ARG A 240 -20.62 -4.66 36.01
N ALA A 241 -21.34 -4.24 37.05
CA ALA A 241 -22.50 -4.95 37.58
C ALA A 241 -23.63 -5.02 36.53
N ALA A 242 -23.96 -3.90 35.89
CA ALA A 242 -24.93 -3.86 34.80
C ALA A 242 -24.53 -4.77 33.64
N LEU A 243 -23.26 -4.76 33.23
CA LEU A 243 -22.76 -5.67 32.19
C LEU A 243 -22.80 -7.15 32.62
N SER A 244 -22.61 -7.46 33.90
CA SER A 244 -22.77 -8.85 34.38
C SER A 244 -24.21 -9.32 34.34
N ILE A 245 -25.18 -8.46 34.68
CA ILE A 245 -26.61 -8.76 34.60
C ILE A 245 -27.01 -9.00 33.13
N LEU A 246 -26.60 -8.11 32.22
CA LEU A 246 -26.87 -8.27 30.78
C LEU A 246 -26.25 -9.56 30.21
N ARG A 247 -25.05 -9.96 30.67
CA ARG A 247 -24.43 -11.23 30.27
C ARG A 247 -25.18 -12.45 30.78
N GLN A 248 -25.66 -12.42 32.02
CA GLN A 248 -26.47 -13.50 32.58
C GLN A 248 -27.80 -13.62 31.83
N ALA A 249 -28.47 -12.50 31.57
CA ALA A 249 -29.70 -12.45 30.78
C ALA A 249 -29.51 -13.00 29.36
N ALA A 250 -28.35 -12.70 28.74
CA ALA A 250 -27.99 -13.22 27.42
C ALA A 250 -27.78 -14.74 27.43
N GLN A 251 -27.17 -15.29 28.50
CA GLN A 251 -26.95 -16.74 28.64
C GLN A 251 -28.24 -17.51 28.91
N SER A 252 -29.23 -16.90 29.58
CA SER A 252 -30.52 -17.53 29.85
C SER A 252 -31.51 -17.48 28.68
N SER A 253 -31.29 -16.58 27.70
CA SER A 253 -32.19 -16.43 26.57
C SER A 253 -31.74 -17.32 25.40
N THR A 254 -32.57 -18.28 25.01
CA THR A 254 -32.41 -19.12 23.82
C THR A 254 -32.48 -18.35 22.50
N ALA A 255 -32.84 -17.06 22.54
CA ALA A 255 -32.95 -16.18 21.38
C ALA A 255 -31.60 -15.57 20.94
N TYR A 256 -30.49 -15.88 21.62
CA TYR A 256 -29.17 -15.51 21.13
C TYR A 256 -28.72 -16.50 20.05
N PRO A 257 -28.54 -16.07 18.78
CA PRO A 257 -27.64 -16.81 17.91
C PRO A 257 -26.28 -16.76 18.61
N SER A 258 -25.70 -17.93 18.85
CA SER A 258 -24.35 -18.04 19.39
C SER A 258 -23.42 -17.25 18.49
N VAL A 259 -23.12 -16.01 18.87
CA VAL A 259 -22.10 -15.20 18.20
C VAL A 259 -20.81 -15.95 18.48
N SER A 260 -20.39 -16.74 17.50
CA SER A 260 -19.06 -17.31 17.45
C SER A 260 -18.12 -16.18 17.82
N HIS A 261 -17.45 -16.28 18.96
CA HIS A 261 -16.58 -15.26 19.52
C HIS A 261 -15.38 -15.01 18.59
N GLN A 262 -15.60 -14.40 17.43
CA GLN A 262 -14.62 -13.49 16.86
C GLN A 262 -14.74 -12.24 17.71
N VAL A 263 -14.01 -12.24 18.82
CA VAL A 263 -13.62 -11.01 19.49
C VAL A 263 -13.07 -10.13 18.38
N LEU A 264 -13.86 -9.15 17.92
CA LEU A 264 -13.36 -8.01 17.17
C LEU A 264 -12.35 -7.36 18.11
N LYS A 265 -11.10 -7.82 18.03
CA LYS A 265 -9.96 -7.15 18.61
C LYS A 265 -10.05 -5.77 17.98
N LYS A 266 -10.52 -4.79 18.76
CA LYS A 266 -10.41 -3.38 18.42
C LYS A 266 -9.03 -3.24 17.79
N PRO A 267 -8.89 -2.79 16.52
CA PRO A 267 -7.57 -2.49 16.01
C PRO A 267 -6.99 -1.55 17.06
N ARG A 268 -5.92 -2.00 17.74
CA ARG A 268 -5.17 -1.12 18.62
C ARG A 268 -4.83 0.02 17.69
N SER A 269 -5.49 1.17 17.85
CA SER A 269 -5.05 2.39 17.21
C SER A 269 -3.61 2.52 17.67
N ALA A 270 -2.69 2.23 16.75
CA ALA A 270 -1.29 2.46 16.99
C ALA A 270 -1.19 3.98 17.04
N SER A 271 -1.40 4.54 18.24
CA SER A 271 -0.94 5.90 18.51
C SER A 271 0.51 5.90 18.04
N PRO A 272 0.88 6.78 17.08
CA PRO A 272 2.23 6.76 16.55
C PRO A 272 3.17 6.88 17.74
N ARG A 273 4.00 5.85 17.96
CA ARG A 273 5.08 5.90 18.95
C ARG A 273 5.86 7.16 18.62
N ARG A 274 5.71 8.21 19.44
CA ARG A 274 6.56 9.40 19.37
C ARG A 274 7.99 8.88 19.45
N ARG A 275 8.71 8.92 18.32
CA ARG A 275 10.16 8.67 18.34
C ARG A 275 10.75 9.70 19.31
N PRO A 276 11.62 9.32 20.25
CA PRO A 276 12.32 10.30 21.05
C PRO A 276 13.07 11.23 20.11
N LYS A 277 12.85 12.54 20.25
CA LYS A 277 13.66 13.57 19.59
C LYS A 277 15.11 13.32 20.00
N ARG A 278 15.93 12.84 19.07
CA ARG A 278 17.39 12.92 19.20
C ARG A 278 17.72 14.42 19.11
N PHE A 279 17.84 15.06 20.26
CA PHE A 279 18.56 16.31 20.34
C PHE A 279 20.02 15.98 19.99
N ALA A 280 20.49 16.53 18.86
CA ALA A 280 21.90 16.66 18.59
C ALA A 280 22.44 17.66 19.61
N THR A 281 23.31 17.20 20.51
CA THR A 281 24.20 18.09 21.25
C THR A 281 25.28 18.58 20.29
N HIS A 282 25.50 19.89 20.31
CA HIS A 282 26.64 20.57 19.73
C HIS A 282 27.97 20.04 20.26
#